data_AF-A0A2U8WB43-F1
#
_entry.id   AF-A0A2U8WB43-F1
#
_cell.length_a   1.000
_cell.length_b   1.000
_cell.length_c   1.000
_cell.angle_alpha   90.00
_cell.angle_beta   90.00
_cell.angle_gamma   90.00
#
_symmetry.space_group_name_H-M   'P 1'
#
loop_
_entity.id
_entity.type
_entity.pdbx_description
1 polymer ?
#
loop_
_entity_poly.entity_id
_entity_poly.type
_entity_poly.pdbx_seq_one_letter_code
_entity_poly.pdbx_strand_id
1 'polypeptide(L)' 'MDDEMLPLRRSAGHEIGQKLDDLSVEEIGERIALLRREIERLEAARAAKQAAKSAAGSVFKF' A
#
# COMPACT_ATOMS: atom_id res chain seq x y z
N MET A 1 -0.72 -33.01 24.92
CA MET A 1 -1.66 -31.93 24.56
C MET A 1 -0.90 -31.10 23.57
N ASP A 2 -0.96 -31.51 22.30
CA ASP A 2 -0.17 -30.90 21.25
C ASP A 2 -0.74 -29.51 21.00
N ASP A 3 0.07 -28.50 21.30
CA ASP A 3 -0.16 -27.10 20.96
C ASP A 3 -0.41 -27.02 19.45
N GLU A 4 -1.69 -27.02 19.10
CA GLU A 4 -2.18 -26.83 17.74
C GLU A 4 -1.90 -25.36 17.40
N MET A 5 -0.66 -25.10 16.99
CA MET A 5 -0.21 -23.85 16.39
C MET A 5 -0.99 -23.65 15.09
N LEU A 6 -2.24 -23.22 15.21
CA LEU A 6 -3.04 -22.75 14.10
C LEU A 6 -2.21 -21.66 13.41
N PRO A 7 -1.86 -21.83 12.12
CA PRO A 7 -1.14 -20.79 11.42
C PRO A 7 -2.00 -19.53 11.50
N LEU A 8 -1.48 -18.47 12.14
CA LEU A 8 -2.08 -17.14 12.12
C LEU A 8 -2.34 -16.85 10.65
N ARG A 9 -3.61 -16.97 10.24
CA ARG A 9 -4.03 -16.63 8.89
C ARG A 9 -3.67 -15.15 8.79
N ARG A 10 -2.56 -14.86 8.11
CA ARG A 10 -2.24 -13.50 7.70
C ARG A 10 -3.47 -13.08 6.91
N SER A 11 -4.29 -12.23 7.52
CA SER A 11 -5.45 -11.63 6.88
C SER A 11 -4.92 -11.08 5.56
N ALA A 12 -5.49 -11.55 4.45
CA ALA A 12 -5.10 -11.10 3.12
C ALA A 12 -5.26 -9.57 3.13
N GLY A 13 -4.13 -8.86 3.23
CA GLY A 13 -4.10 -7.50 3.77
C GLY A 13 -4.91 -6.48 2.98
N HIS A 14 -5.26 -6.79 1.74
CA HIS A 14 -6.21 -6.11 0.89
C HIS A 14 -6.17 -6.78 -0.50
N GLU A 15 -7.32 -7.05 -1.12
CA GLU A 15 -7.41 -7.49 -2.51
C GLU A 15 -8.07 -6.41 -3.38
N ILE A 16 -7.40 -6.04 -4.49
CA ILE A 16 -7.88 -5.03 -5.43
C ILE A 16 -9.03 -5.61 -6.25
N GLY A 17 -10.15 -4.89 -6.31
CA GLY A 17 -11.29 -5.28 -7.13
C GLY A 17 -12.14 -6.41 -6.54
N GLN A 18 -11.92 -6.81 -5.29
CA GLN A 18 -12.81 -7.74 -4.62
C GLN A 18 -14.22 -7.15 -4.47
N LYS A 19 -15.21 -8.04 -4.34
CA LYS A 19 -16.56 -7.64 -3.99
C LYS A 19 -16.61 -7.06 -2.57
N LEU A 20 -17.37 -5.99 -2.41
CA LEU A 20 -17.56 -5.31 -1.12
C LEU A 20 -18.71 -5.92 -0.30
N ASP A 21 -19.60 -6.68 -0.96
CA ASP A 21 -20.75 -7.32 -0.31
C ASP A 21 -20.33 -8.34 0.77
N ASP A 22 -19.10 -8.86 0.68
CA ASP A 22 -18.51 -9.81 1.61
C ASP A 22 -17.77 -9.14 2.79
N LEU A 23 -17.77 -7.80 2.89
CA LEU A 23 -17.05 -7.03 3.91
C LEU A 23 -17.98 -6.28 4.86
N SER A 24 -17.59 -6.20 6.14
CA SER A 24 -18.20 -5.30 7.11
C SER A 24 -17.82 -3.83 6.86
N VAL A 25 -18.56 -2.90 7.47
CA VAL A 25 -18.27 -1.46 7.41
C VAL A 25 -16.90 -1.15 8.02
N GLU A 26 -16.55 -1.81 9.11
CA GLU A 26 -15.26 -1.70 9.78
C GLU A 26 -14.12 -2.20 8.89
N GLU A 27 -14.29 -3.36 8.25
CA GLU A 27 -13.29 -3.91 7.31
C GLU A 27 -13.06 -2.99 6.10
N ILE A 28 -14.13 -2.36 5.59
CA ILE A 28 -14.03 -1.33 4.55
C ILE A 28 -13.24 -0.12 5.07
N GLY A 29 -13.50 0.33 6.30
CA GLY A 29 -12.78 1.42 6.94
C GLY A 29 -11.29 1.15 7.11
N GLU A 30 -10.92 -0.02 7.62
CA GLU A 30 -9.53 -0.46 7.77
C GLU A 30 -8.81 -0.51 6.43
N ARG A 31 -9.48 -1.05 5.41
CA ARG A 31 -8.96 -1.13 4.05
C ARG A 31 -8.72 0.25 3.43
N ILE A 32 -9.66 1.19 3.60
CA ILE A 32 -9.49 2.57 3.14
C ILE A 32 -8.27 3.19 3.82
N ALA A 33 -8.11 3.00 5.13
CA ALA A 33 -6.97 3.54 5.87
C ALA A 33 -5.63 2.97 5.35
N LEU A 34 -5.57 1.66 5.08
CA LEU A 34 -4.40 1.01 4.50
C LEU A 34 -4.06 1.58 3.11
N LEU A 35 -5.05 1.69 2.23
CA LEU A 35 -4.86 2.21 0.87
C LEU A 35 -4.42 3.68 0.85
N ARG A 36 -4.94 4.51 1.75
CA ARG A 36 -4.52 5.92 1.89
C ARG A 36 -3.05 6.04 2.27
N ARG A 37 -2.59 5.25 3.24
CA ARG A 37 -1.16 5.21 3.62
C ARG A 37 -0.29 4.78 2.44
N GLU A 38 -0.76 3.81 1.65
CA GLU A 38 -0.04 3.35 0.47
C GLU A 38 0.02 4.42 -0.62
N ILE A 39 -1.06 5.19 -0.84
CA ILE A 39 -1.06 6.35 -1.74
C ILE A 39 -0.01 7.37 -1.31
N GLU A 40 0.02 7.76 -0.04
CA GLU A 40 1.00 8.72 0.50
C GLU A 40 2.45 8.25 0.24
N ARG A 41 2.72 6.96 0.49
CA ARG A 41 4.04 6.35 0.22
C ARG A 41 4.42 6.44 -1.26
N LEU A 42 3.48 6.14 -2.16
CA LEU A 42 3.70 6.19 -3.61
C LEU A 42 3.91 7.62 -4.11
N GLU A 43 3.16 8.59 -3.59
CA GLU A 43 3.32 10.00 -3.93
C GLU A 43 4.68 10.54 -3.48
N ALA A 44 5.12 10.21 -2.27
CA ALA A 44 6.46 10.56 -1.79
C ALA A 44 7.56 9.97 -2.67
N ALA A 45 7.45 8.69 -3.04
CA ALA A 45 8.41 8.03 -3.93
C ALA A 45 8.42 8.65 -5.34
N ARG A 46 7.25 9.01 -5.88
CA ARG A 46 7.12 9.72 -7.16
C ARG A 46 7.79 11.08 -7.11
N ALA A 47 7.55 11.87 -6.06
CA ALA A 47 8.18 13.18 -5.88
C ALA A 47 9.70 13.07 -5.81
N ALA A 48 10.23 12.13 -5.03
CA ALA A 48 11.67 11.88 -4.92
C ALA A 48 12.28 11.50 -6.29
N LYS A 49 11.64 10.61 -7.04
CA LYS A 49 12.09 10.22 -8.39
C LYS A 49 12.06 11.39 -9.38
N GLN A 50 11.02 12.23 -9.31
CA GLN A 50 10.92 13.41 -10.17
C GLN A 50 12.00 14.44 -9.84
N ALA A 51 12.28 14.69 -8.56
CA ALA A 51 13.36 15.56 -8.13
C ALA A 51 14.73 15.07 -8.61
N ALA A 52 15.00 13.75 -8.48
CA ALA A 52 16.22 13.14 -8.98
C ALA A 52 16.36 13.28 -10.51
N LYS A 53 15.28 13.07 -11.27
CA LYS A 53 15.28 13.24 -12.73
C LYS A 53 15.55 14.69 -13.15
N SER A 54 14.91 15.65 -12.48
CA SER A 54 15.11 17.08 -12.76
C SER A 54 16.54 17.52 -12.44
N ALA A 55 17.11 17.06 -11.32
CA ALA A 55 18.50 17.34 -10.96
C ALA A 55 19.48 16.78 -12.00
N ALA A 56 19.30 15.54 -12.45
CA ALA A 56 20.12 14.95 -13.50
C ALA A 56 20.00 15.71 -14.83
N GLY A 57 18.78 16.08 -15.25
CA GLY A 57 18.57 16.85 -16.48
C GLY A 57 19.25 18.23 -16.49
N SER A 58 19.45 18.84 -15.32
CA SER A 58 20.21 20.10 -15.18
C SER A 58 21.72 19.92 -15.21
N VAL A 59 22.24 18.75 -14.83
CA VAL A 59 23.68 18.43 -14.83
C VAL A 59 24.19 18.06 -16.23
N PHE A 60 23.32 17.56 -17.12
CA PHE A 60 23.69 17.12 -18.48
C PHE A 60 23.39 18.15 -19.59
N LYS A 61 23.00 19.39 -19.28
CA LYS A 61 22.87 20.46 -20.29
C LYS A 61 24.23 21.13 -20.53
N PHE A 62 24.87 20.79 -21.65
CA PHE A 62 25.90 21.60 -22.34
C PHE A 62 25.29 22.25 -23.58
#